data_AF-A0A9Q1E7D8-F1
#
_entry.id   AF-A0A9Q1E7D8-F1
#
_cell.length_a   1.000
_cell.length_b   1.000
_cell.length_c   1.000
_cell.angle_alpha   90.00
_cell.angle_beta   90.00
_cell.angle_gamma   90.00
#
_symmetry.space_group_name_H-M   'P 1'
#
loop_
_entity.id
_entity.type
_entity.pdbx_description
1 polymer ?
#
loop_
_entity_poly.entity_id
_entity_poly.type
_entity_poly.pdbx_seq_one_letter_code
_entity_poly.pdbx_strand_id
1 'polypeptide(L)'
;MYQVGKQTTTQLPAHIQAIDEQTATEQALVDFIVKERGAEERLLAVITGKEPSKWLKGFQRKSPTKVPVYLDGDAQQDRLFNYLVTVLNSISPPFVNRDHILFVLEVLFPEAIIGALSALGKMTLQKVADKFSAGTHRQERQG
;
A
#
# COMPACT_ATOMS: atom_id res chain seq x y z
N MET A 1 -3.23 -21.20 -51.22
CA MET A 1 -2.07 -20.46 -50.69
C MET A 1 -2.61 -19.40 -49.73
N TYR A 2 -2.43 -19.56 -48.42
CA TYR A 2 -2.87 -18.57 -47.45
C TYR A 2 -1.70 -17.62 -47.15
N GLN A 3 -1.84 -16.35 -47.52
CA GLN A 3 -0.91 -15.31 -47.06
C GLN A 3 -1.36 -14.84 -45.68
N VAL A 4 -0.58 -15.20 -44.65
CA VAL A 4 -0.70 -14.55 -43.34
C VAL A 4 0.01 -13.20 -43.49
N GLY A 5 -0.79 -12.14 -43.62
CA GLY A 5 -0.29 -10.78 -43.48
C GLY A 5 0.33 -10.66 -42.08
N LYS A 6 1.65 -10.44 -42.02
CA LYS A 6 2.35 -10.15 -40.77
C LYS A 6 1.83 -8.80 -40.27
N GLN A 7 0.76 -8.81 -39.47
CA GLN A 7 0.42 -7.70 -38.61
C GLN A 7 1.49 -7.68 -37.53
N THR A 8 2.55 -6.92 -37.78
CA THR A 8 3.53 -6.56 -36.77
C THR A 8 2.77 -5.69 -35.77
N THR A 9 2.19 -6.30 -34.75
CA THR A 9 1.61 -5.55 -33.64
C THR A 9 2.77 -4.95 -32.85
N THR A 10 3.21 -3.77 -33.30
CA THR A 10 4.21 -2.91 -32.62
C THR A 10 3.71 -2.42 -31.26
N GLN A 11 2.49 -2.77 -30.85
CA GLN A 11 1.88 -2.41 -29.58
C GLN A 11 1.68 -3.65 -28.71
N LEU A 12 2.22 -3.60 -27.49
CA LEU A 12 1.95 -4.60 -26.45
C LEU A 12 0.43 -4.74 -26.25
N PRO A 13 -0.11 -5.96 -26.07
CA PRO A 13 -1.53 -6.16 -25.76
C PRO A 13 -2.00 -5.31 -24.58
N ALA A 14 -3.25 -4.83 -24.62
CA ALA A 14 -3.83 -3.95 -23.60
C ALA A 14 -3.73 -4.48 -22.17
N HIS A 15 -3.78 -5.81 -21.98
CA HIS A 15 -3.60 -6.42 -20.67
C HIS A 15 -2.16 -6.31 -20.14
N ILE A 16 -1.16 -6.30 -21.02
CA ILE A 16 0.25 -6.08 -20.65
C ILE A 16 0.46 -4.59 -20.30
N GLN A 17 -0.11 -3.68 -21.10
CA GLN A 17 -0.07 -2.24 -20.81
C GLN A 17 -0.71 -1.90 -19.46
N ALA A 18 -1.88 -2.49 -19.14
CA ALA A 18 -2.54 -2.28 -17.86
C ALA A 18 -1.70 -2.81 -16.68
N ILE A 19 -0.97 -3.92 -16.84
CA ILE A 19 -0.04 -4.44 -15.82
C ILE A 19 1.13 -3.46 -15.62
N ASP A 20 1.71 -2.95 -16.71
CA ASP A 20 2.84 -2.02 -16.65
C ASP A 20 2.43 -0.68 -16.01
N GLU A 21 1.27 -0.12 -16.38
CA GLU A 21 0.73 1.11 -15.79
C GLU A 21 0.40 0.94 -14.30
N GLN A 22 -0.16 -0.21 -13.92
CA GLN A 22 -0.42 -0.53 -12.51
C GLN A 22 0.89 -0.62 -11.73
N THR A 23 1.88 -1.35 -12.26
CA THR A 23 3.20 -1.52 -11.63
C THR A 23 3.91 -0.17 -11.45
N ALA A 24 3.85 0.71 -12.47
CA ALA A 24 4.41 2.06 -12.39
C ALA A 24 3.70 2.92 -11.34
N THR A 25 2.37 2.80 -11.23
CA THR A 25 1.57 3.53 -10.23
C THR A 25 1.88 3.07 -8.81
N GLU A 26 2.02 1.76 -8.59
CA GLU A 26 2.42 1.18 -7.31
C GLU A 26 3.85 1.60 -6.93
N GLN A 27 4.78 1.58 -7.89
CA GLN A 27 6.15 2.04 -7.67
C GLN A 27 6.20 3.53 -7.31
N ALA A 28 5.43 4.38 -7.99
CA ALA A 28 5.35 5.80 -7.69
C ALA A 28 4.79 6.06 -6.29
N LEU A 29 3.78 5.29 -5.86
CA LEU A 29 3.24 5.37 -4.51
C LEU A 29 4.29 5.00 -3.46
N VAL A 30 5.01 3.89 -3.67
CA VAL A 30 6.08 3.46 -2.77
C VAL A 30 7.23 4.48 -2.73
N ASP A 31 7.63 5.01 -3.88
CA ASP A 31 8.66 6.04 -3.96
C ASP A 31 8.23 7.32 -3.20
N PHE A 32 6.98 7.74 -3.34
CA PHE A 32 6.45 8.87 -2.58
C PHE A 32 6.47 8.61 -1.06
N ILE A 33 6.09 7.41 -0.62
CA ILE A 33 6.12 7.03 0.80
C ILE A 33 7.56 6.99 1.33
N VAL A 34 8.47 6.33 0.61
CA VAL A 34 9.80 5.98 1.12
C VAL A 34 10.83 7.08 0.87
N LYS A 35 10.88 7.63 -0.35
CA LYS A 35 11.89 8.63 -0.76
C LYS A 35 11.46 10.04 -0.35
N GLU A 36 10.21 10.39 -0.65
CA GLU A 36 9.67 11.73 -0.36
C GLU A 36 9.12 11.84 1.06
N ARG A 37 9.06 10.72 1.80
CA ARG A 37 8.54 10.66 3.17
C ARG A 37 7.11 11.19 3.27
N GLY A 38 6.34 11.06 2.19
CA GLY A 38 5.04 11.72 2.04
C GLY A 38 3.92 11.21 2.96
N ALA A 39 4.19 10.17 3.76
CA ALA A 39 3.29 9.69 4.81
C ALA A 39 3.95 9.70 6.21
N GLU A 40 5.18 10.18 6.35
CA GLU A 40 5.94 10.06 7.59
C GLU A 40 5.27 10.79 8.76
N GLU A 41 4.81 12.03 8.57
CA GLU A 41 4.12 12.80 9.61
C GLU A 41 2.92 12.02 10.18
N ARG A 42 2.08 11.47 9.30
CA ARG A 42 0.93 10.63 9.67
C ARG A 42 1.38 9.38 10.44
N LEU A 43 2.42 8.69 9.97
CA LEU A 43 2.96 7.50 10.63
C LEU A 43 3.45 7.82 12.04
N LEU A 44 4.25 8.87 12.21
CA LEU A 44 4.76 9.31 13.52
C LEU A 44 3.60 9.70 14.45
N ALA A 45 2.59 10.39 13.93
CA ALA A 45 1.41 10.78 14.71
C ALA A 45 0.59 9.58 15.19
N VAL A 46 0.45 8.54 14.37
CA VAL A 46 -0.21 7.29 14.75
C VAL A 46 0.62 6.51 15.78
N ILE A 47 1.92 6.37 15.57
CA ILE A 47 2.82 5.64 16.51
C ILE A 47 2.83 6.32 17.88
N THR A 48 2.87 7.66 17.91
CA THR A 48 2.88 8.44 19.16
C THR A 48 1.49 8.64 19.77
N GLY A 49 0.43 8.11 19.15
CA GLY A 49 -0.95 8.23 19.64
C GLY A 49 -1.56 9.63 19.51
N LYS A 50 -0.93 10.54 18.76
CA LYS A 50 -1.44 11.90 18.50
C LYS A 50 -2.62 11.89 17.54
N GLU A 51 -2.67 10.93 16.61
CA GLU A 51 -3.77 10.78 15.67
C GLU A 51 -4.46 9.42 15.77
N PRO A 52 -5.80 9.36 15.59
CA PRO A 52 -6.52 8.11 15.63
C PRO A 52 -6.26 7.28 14.37
N SER A 53 -6.10 5.97 14.57
CA SER A 53 -6.01 4.96 13.52
C SER A 53 -6.99 3.83 13.80
N LYS A 54 -7.80 3.44 12.81
CA LYS A 54 -8.70 2.28 12.97
C LYS A 54 -7.94 0.96 12.98
N TRP A 55 -6.82 0.88 12.27
CA TRP A 55 -5.93 -0.27 12.27
C TRP A 55 -5.23 -0.43 13.61
N LEU A 56 -4.73 0.68 14.18
CA LEU A 56 -4.17 0.65 15.55
C LEU A 56 -5.22 0.18 16.57
N LYS A 57 -6.45 0.69 16.48
CA LYS A 57 -7.55 0.26 17.35
C LYS A 57 -7.90 -1.22 17.15
N GLY A 58 -7.90 -1.71 15.91
CA GLY A 58 -8.15 -3.12 15.60
C GLY A 58 -7.05 -4.04 16.14
N PHE A 59 -5.79 -3.66 15.93
CA PHE A 59 -4.61 -4.33 16.46
C PHE A 59 -4.64 -4.43 17.98
N GLN A 60 -4.92 -3.32 18.67
CA GLN A 60 -5.05 -3.27 20.14
C GLN A 60 -6.20 -4.15 20.67
N ARG A 61 -7.29 -4.30 19.90
CA ARG A 61 -8.43 -5.15 20.23
C ARG A 61 -8.20 -6.63 19.89
N LYS A 62 -7.03 -6.99 19.34
CA LYS A 62 -6.74 -8.33 18.77
C LYS A 62 -7.82 -8.80 17.80
N SER A 63 -8.50 -7.86 17.14
CA SER A 63 -9.50 -8.14 16.14
C SER A 63 -8.81 -8.12 14.78
N PRO A 64 -8.87 -9.20 13.99
CA PRO A 64 -8.24 -9.23 12.67
C PRO A 64 -8.88 -8.14 11.81
N THR A 65 -8.11 -7.11 11.49
CA THR A 65 -8.53 -6.13 10.50
C THR A 65 -8.21 -6.76 9.15
N LYS A 66 -9.20 -6.97 8.27
CA LYS A 66 -8.89 -7.39 6.90
C LYS A 66 -7.96 -6.34 6.30
N VAL A 67 -6.71 -6.75 6.06
CA VAL A 67 -5.69 -5.97 5.39
C VAL A 67 -5.82 -6.31 3.91
N PRO A 68 -6.37 -5.43 3.03
CA PRO A 68 -6.35 -5.69 1.61
C PRO A 68 -4.94 -5.96 1.09
N VAL A 69 -4.83 -6.72 0.01
CA VAL A 69 -3.57 -6.81 -0.75
C VAL A 69 -3.37 -5.45 -1.44
N TYR A 70 -2.31 -4.72 -1.09
CA TYR A 70 -2.16 -3.31 -1.48
C TYR A 70 -1.20 -3.04 -2.63
N LEU A 71 -0.22 -3.93 -2.79
CA LEU A 71 0.81 -3.88 -3.81
C LEU A 71 0.92 -5.31 -4.33
N ASP A 72 0.90 -5.49 -5.65
CA ASP A 72 0.95 -6.84 -6.23
C ASP A 72 2.41 -7.34 -6.33
N GLY A 73 3.41 -6.45 -6.28
CA GLY A 73 4.82 -6.80 -6.43
C GLY A 73 5.61 -6.94 -5.11
N ASP A 74 6.30 -8.08 -4.94
CA ASP A 74 7.11 -8.40 -3.76
C ASP A 74 8.20 -7.36 -3.48
N ALA A 75 8.87 -6.85 -4.53
CA ALA A 75 9.92 -5.84 -4.37
C ALA A 75 9.38 -4.51 -3.80
N GLN A 76 8.17 -4.12 -4.19
CA GLN A 76 7.49 -2.94 -3.68
C GLN A 76 7.10 -3.14 -2.22
N GLN A 77 6.57 -4.31 -1.88
CA GLN A 77 6.22 -4.68 -0.51
C GLN A 77 7.44 -4.68 0.41
N ASP A 78 8.55 -5.30 -0.01
CA ASP A 78 9.79 -5.38 0.77
C ASP A 78 10.38 -3.99 1.03
N ARG A 79 10.42 -3.13 0.02
CA ARG A 79 10.93 -1.76 0.17
C ARG A 79 10.10 -0.95 1.14
N LEU A 80 8.78 -1.02 1.02
CA LEU A 80 7.88 -0.33 1.95
C LEU A 80 8.02 -0.90 3.36
N PHE A 81 8.01 -2.23 3.53
CA PHE A 81 8.17 -2.88 4.82
C PHE A 81 9.46 -2.44 5.53
N ASN A 82 10.61 -2.50 4.85
CA ASN A 82 11.90 -2.11 5.42
C ASN A 82 11.95 -0.64 5.85
N TYR A 83 11.32 0.25 5.06
CA TYR A 83 11.17 1.65 5.44
C TYR A 83 10.33 1.81 6.71
N LEU A 84 9.18 1.13 6.80
CA LEU A 84 8.29 1.24 7.96
C LEU A 84 8.93 0.71 9.25
N VAL A 85 9.72 -0.37 9.16
CA VAL A 85 10.54 -0.86 10.27
C VAL A 85 11.52 0.22 10.72
N THR A 86 12.15 0.92 9.78
CA THR A 86 13.09 2.02 10.09
C THR A 86 12.38 3.19 10.79
N VAL A 87 11.20 3.59 10.32
CA VAL A 87 10.38 4.64 10.96
C VAL A 87 9.99 4.22 12.38
N LEU A 88 9.53 3.00 12.58
CA LEU A 88 9.14 2.50 13.90
C LEU A 88 10.31 2.49 14.88
N ASN A 89 11.48 2.01 14.43
CA ASN A 89 12.70 1.98 15.24
C ASN A 89 13.26 3.37 15.57
N SER A 90 12.86 4.42 14.84
CA SER A 90 13.31 5.79 15.11
C SER A 90 12.66 6.40 16.36
N ILE A 91 11.48 5.93 16.76
CA ILE A 91 10.71 6.48 17.89
C ILE A 91 10.85 5.62 19.15
N SER A 92 11.02 4.31 19.01
CA SER A 92 11.18 3.39 20.12
C SER A 92 12.28 2.37 19.81
N PRO A 93 13.11 1.96 20.79
CA PRO A 93 14.05 0.87 20.58
C PRO A 93 13.32 -0.39 20.07
N PRO A 94 14.00 -1.25 19.29
CA PRO A 94 13.37 -2.35 18.58
C PRO A 94 12.67 -3.29 19.58
N PHE A 95 11.35 -3.40 19.46
CA PHE A 95 10.60 -4.46 20.14
C PHE A 95 10.96 -5.78 19.45
N VAL A 96 11.73 -6.64 20.12
CA VAL A 96 12.22 -7.94 19.60
C VAL A 96 11.12 -9.02 19.60
N ASN A 97 9.85 -8.65 19.46
CA ASN A 97 8.74 -9.59 19.61
C ASN A 97 7.85 -9.66 18.35
N ARG A 98 7.14 -10.78 18.18
CA ARG A 98 6.24 -11.06 17.05
C ARG A 98 5.24 -9.91 16.79
N ASP A 99 4.89 -9.20 17.85
CA ASP A 99 4.00 -8.03 17.83
C ASP A 99 4.53 -6.88 16.96
N HIS A 100 5.85 -6.73 16.80
CA HIS A 100 6.45 -5.70 15.95
C HIS A 100 6.16 -5.93 14.45
N ILE A 101 6.35 -7.16 13.97
CA ILE A 101 6.10 -7.49 12.56
C ILE A 101 4.61 -7.33 12.25
N LEU A 102 3.75 -7.83 13.14
CA LEU A 102 2.31 -7.66 12.99
C LEU A 102 1.90 -6.19 13.06
N PHE A 103 2.52 -5.38 13.92
CA PHE A 103 2.24 -3.95 13.96
C PHE A 103 2.61 -3.24 12.65
N VAL A 104 3.77 -3.55 12.07
CA VAL A 104 4.16 -3.00 10.77
C VAL A 104 3.14 -3.39 9.70
N LEU A 105 2.80 -4.68 9.58
CA LEU A 105 1.90 -5.18 8.53
C LEU A 105 0.44 -4.75 8.72
N GLU A 106 -0.09 -4.82 9.94
CA GLU A 106 -1.50 -4.57 10.23
C GLU A 106 -1.81 -3.10 10.46
N VAL A 107 -0.84 -2.28 10.88
CA VAL A 107 -1.05 -0.86 11.23
C VAL A 107 -0.27 0.09 10.34
N LEU A 108 1.06 -0.02 10.29
CA LEU A 108 1.86 0.99 9.59
C LEU A 108 1.72 0.89 8.08
N PHE A 109 1.67 -0.33 7.54
CA PHE A 109 1.51 -0.57 6.12
C PHE A 109 0.24 0.10 5.56
N PRO A 110 -0.95 -0.14 6.14
CA PRO A 110 -2.14 0.53 5.67
C PRO A 110 -2.15 2.04 5.91
N GLU A 111 -1.65 2.51 7.07
CA GLU A 111 -1.56 3.94 7.35
C GLU A 111 -0.62 4.67 6.39
N ALA A 112 0.46 4.03 5.94
CA ALA A 112 1.39 4.62 4.97
C ALA A 112 0.72 4.87 3.62
N ILE A 113 -0.02 3.88 3.11
CA ILE A 113 -0.74 4.00 1.84
C ILE A 113 -1.83 5.06 1.93
N ILE A 114 -2.60 5.06 3.02
CA ILE A 114 -3.69 6.02 3.22
C ILE A 114 -3.17 7.44 3.40
N GLY A 115 -2.12 7.61 4.19
CA GLY A 115 -1.44 8.88 4.39
C GLY A 115 -0.92 9.43 3.06
N ALA A 116 -0.25 8.59 2.28
CA ALA A 116 0.28 8.98 0.97
C ALA A 116 -0.82 9.36 -0.03
N LEU A 117 -1.88 8.55 -0.14
CA LEU A 117 -3.00 8.86 -1.03
C LEU A 117 -3.73 10.14 -0.62
N SER A 118 -3.83 10.42 0.68
CA SER A 118 -4.38 11.67 1.20
C SER A 118 -3.46 12.86 0.89
N ALA A 119 -2.14 12.72 1.08
CA ALA A 119 -1.15 13.75 0.81
C ALA A 119 -1.04 14.10 -0.68
N LEU A 120 -1.20 13.10 -1.56
CA LEU A 120 -1.28 13.28 -3.01
C LEU A 120 -2.58 13.96 -3.48
N GLY A 121 -3.48 14.35 -2.56
CA GLY A 121 -4.73 15.05 -2.88
C GLY A 121 -5.74 14.20 -3.65
N LYS A 122 -5.51 12.89 -3.78
CA LYS A 122 -6.39 12.00 -4.57
C LYS A 122 -7.78 11.84 -3.93
N MET A 123 -7.86 11.93 -2.59
CA MET A 123 -9.09 11.85 -1.79
C MET A 123 -8.80 12.28 -0.33
N THR A 124 -9.80 12.76 0.42
CA THR A 124 -9.66 13.05 1.87
C THR A 124 -9.32 11.78 2.65
N LEU A 125 -8.52 11.87 3.72
CA LEU A 125 -8.11 10.74 4.58
C LEU A 125 -9.25 9.76 4.91
N GLN A 126 -10.42 10.26 5.30
CA GLN A 126 -11.58 9.44 5.62
C GLN A 126 -12.10 8.64 4.41
N LYS A 127 -12.25 9.30 3.26
CA LYS A 127 -12.66 8.64 2.00
C LYS A 127 -11.66 7.57 1.54
N VAL A 128 -10.35 7.82 1.70
CA VAL A 128 -9.32 6.83 1.37
C VAL A 128 -9.44 5.63 2.31
N ALA A 129 -9.50 5.88 3.63
CA ALA A 129 -9.64 4.85 4.64
C ALA A 129 -10.89 3.99 4.41
N ASP A 130 -12.02 4.58 4.04
CA ASP A 130 -13.28 3.85 3.79
C ASP A 130 -13.20 2.98 2.55
N LYS A 131 -12.68 3.50 1.41
CA LYS A 131 -12.44 2.69 0.21
C LYS A 131 -11.49 1.54 0.48
N PHE A 132 -10.48 1.80 1.30
CA PHE A 132 -9.47 0.82 1.65
C PHE A 132 -10.04 -0.29 2.55
N SER A 133 -10.91 0.02 3.50
CA SER A 133 -11.59 -1.00 4.31
C SER A 133 -12.72 -1.73 3.60
N ALA A 134 -13.36 -1.12 2.60
CA ALA A 134 -14.39 -1.79 1.82
C ALA A 134 -13.83 -3.00 1.04
N GLY A 135 -12.51 -3.04 0.85
CA GLY A 135 -11.85 -3.99 -0.04
C GLY A 135 -12.31 -3.69 -1.47
N THR A 136 -11.39 -3.29 -2.34
CA THR A 136 -11.65 -3.50 -3.76
C THR A 136 -11.68 -5.01 -3.97
N HIS A 137 -12.86 -5.60 -3.88
CA HIS A 137 -13.16 -6.81 -4.62
C HIS A 137 -12.78 -6.48 -6.06
N ARG A 138 -11.61 -6.97 -6.49
CA ARG A 138 -11.28 -7.14 -7.90
C ARG A 138 -12.50 -7.84 -8.46
N GLN A 139 -13.34 -7.14 -9.21
CA GLN A 139 -14.55 -7.73 -9.74
C GLN A 139 -14.10 -8.96 -10.52
N GLU A 140 -14.58 -10.10 -10.04
CA GLU A 140 -14.36 -11.39 -10.66
C GLU A 140 -14.79 -11.24 -12.12
N ARG A 141 -13.87 -11.61 -13.01
CA ARG A 141 -14.19 -11.95 -14.37
C ARG A 141 -15.29 -13.01 -14.35
N GLN A 142 -16.51 -12.65 -14.71
CA GLN A 142 -17.56 -13.55 -15.19
C GLN A 142 -18.46 -12.68 -16.08
N GLY A 143 -18.77 -12.99 -17.33
CA GLY A 143 -18.52 -14.11 -18.23
C GLY A 143 -19.30 -13.80 -19.50
#